data_AF-A0A813JWW4-F1
#
_entry.id   AF-A0A813JWW4-F1
#
_cell.length_a   1.000
_cell.length_b   1.000
_cell.length_c   1.000
_cell.angle_alpha   90.00
_cell.angle_beta   90.00
_cell.angle_gamma   90.00
#
_symmetry.space_group_name_H-M   'P 1'
#
loop_
_entity.id
_entity.type
_entity.pdbx_description
1 polymer ?
#
loop_
_entity_poly.entity_id
_entity_poly.type
_entity_poly.pdbx_seq_one_letter_code
_entity_poly.pdbx_strand_id
1 'polypeptide(L)'
;EGAKSSLAEKARHPHELTLDPTLKLDIAWYKKQQVHPLVSRLLAVVEDTSPARIAECLGMDAARFHQAALAREAVGGAGDLPSYAEAAGADISAIFDRKARWKEFQSTLPGVKCLKCGELSSWKQLLTPEQLSQAEAGKEATPFCCGSCKAEVNPRRAQNLFVVQLRRMLKEHCEGWVQCTDQDQFVEKTRRLSRGQNMVSERS
;
A
#
# COMPACT_ATOMS: atom_id res chain seq x y z
N GLU A 1 -11.51 32.42 35.28
CA GLU A 1 -10.65 31.61 34.40
C GLU A 1 -9.21 31.74 34.87
N GLY A 2 -8.62 30.67 35.41
CA GLY A 2 -7.27 30.70 35.99
C GLY A 2 -6.22 30.25 34.97
N ALA A 3 -5.11 30.98 34.89
CA ALA A 3 -3.97 30.64 34.04
C ALA A 3 -3.60 29.16 34.21
N LYS A 4 -3.56 28.41 33.10
CA LYS A 4 -3.14 27.01 33.11
C LYS A 4 -1.64 26.99 33.41
N SER A 5 -1.27 26.74 34.67
CA SER A 5 0.13 26.55 35.08
C SER A 5 0.78 25.51 34.17
N SER A 6 2.01 25.81 33.73
CA SER A 6 2.71 24.94 32.79
C SER A 6 2.97 23.57 33.44
N LEU A 7 3.05 22.50 32.64
CA LEU A 7 3.33 21.16 33.16
C LEU A 7 4.66 21.12 33.94
N ALA A 8 5.64 21.94 33.53
CA ALA A 8 6.92 22.09 34.20
C ALA A 8 6.78 22.61 35.64
N GLU A 9 5.85 23.53 35.90
CA GLU A 9 5.59 24.08 37.24
C GLU A 9 5.02 23.05 38.23
N LYS A 10 4.48 21.93 37.73
CA LYS A 10 3.92 20.83 38.53
C LYS A 10 4.93 19.71 38.79
N ALA A 11 6.13 19.78 38.21
CA ALA A 11 7.18 18.80 38.47
C ALA A 11 7.77 19.01 39.87
N ARG A 12 7.87 17.94 40.66
CA ARG A 12 8.42 17.93 42.02
C ARG A 12 9.29 16.69 42.21
N HIS A 13 10.27 16.77 43.11
CA HIS A 13 11.10 15.62 43.42
C HIS A 13 10.33 14.61 44.29
N PRO A 14 10.47 13.28 44.10
CA PRO A 14 9.70 12.29 44.88
C PRO A 14 9.86 12.41 46.39
N HIS A 15 11.03 12.85 46.85
CA HIS A 15 11.29 13.09 48.28
C HIS A 15 10.41 14.20 48.86
N GLU A 16 10.09 15.24 48.09
CA GLU A 16 9.23 16.35 48.53
C GLU A 16 7.80 15.89 48.78
N LEU A 17 7.32 14.90 48.01
CA LEU A 17 5.99 14.30 48.18
C LEU A 17 5.90 13.51 49.51
N THR A 18 7.00 12.95 50.00
CA THR A 18 7.04 12.25 51.29
C THR A 18 7.06 13.23 52.47
N LEU A 19 7.65 14.42 52.26
CA LEU A 19 7.85 15.43 53.29
C LEU A 19 6.63 16.36 53.44
N ASP A 20 5.90 16.64 52.36
CA ASP A 20 4.75 17.53 52.36
C ASP A 20 3.44 16.78 52.06
N PRO A 21 2.55 16.59 53.07
CA PRO A 21 1.28 15.90 52.88
C PRO A 21 0.25 16.71 52.08
N THR A 22 0.52 17.98 51.79
CA THR A 22 -0.36 18.82 50.96
C THR A 22 -0.20 18.52 49.46
N LEU A 23 0.95 17.96 49.06
CA LEU A 23 1.21 17.53 47.70
C LEU A 23 0.47 16.23 47.40
N LYS A 24 -0.29 16.22 46.31
CA LYS A 24 -1.05 15.04 45.85
C LYS A 24 -0.67 14.68 44.43
N LEU A 25 -0.63 13.37 44.16
CA LEU A 25 -0.42 12.85 42.82
C LEU A 25 -1.62 13.12 41.93
N ASP A 26 -1.37 13.66 40.74
CA ASP A 26 -2.39 13.83 39.70
C ASP A 26 -2.58 12.52 38.92
N ILE A 27 -3.37 11.61 39.51
CA ILE A 27 -3.65 10.29 38.94
C ILE A 27 -4.30 10.42 37.55
N ALA A 28 -5.14 11.43 37.34
CA ALA A 28 -5.82 11.65 36.06
C ALA A 28 -4.83 12.02 34.95
N TRP A 29 -3.82 12.84 35.29
CA TRP A 29 -2.73 13.16 34.36
C TRP A 29 -1.92 11.91 33.98
N TYR A 30 -1.54 11.08 34.95
CA TYR A 30 -0.77 9.86 34.68
C TYR A 30 -1.53 8.86 33.80
N LYS A 31 -2.82 8.64 34.10
CA LYS A 31 -3.68 7.79 33.27
C LYS A 31 -3.77 8.29 31.83
N LYS A 32 -3.93 9.60 31.64
CA LYS A 32 -4.05 10.22 30.31
C LYS A 32 -2.73 10.25 29.53
N GLN A 33 -1.65 10.66 30.17
CA GLN A 33 -0.41 11.01 29.48
C GLN A 33 0.57 9.84 29.37
N GLN A 34 0.52 8.88 30.30
CA GLN A 34 1.48 7.78 30.35
C GLN A 34 0.84 6.41 30.09
N VAL A 35 -0.22 6.07 30.83
CA VAL A 35 -0.83 4.73 30.74
C VAL A 35 -1.62 4.56 29.45
N HIS A 36 -2.53 5.48 29.14
CA HIS A 36 -3.41 5.38 27.98
C HIS A 36 -2.67 5.28 26.64
N PRO A 37 -1.65 6.11 26.33
CA PRO A 37 -0.92 6.00 25.06
C PRO A 37 -0.15 4.70 24.90
N LEU A 38 0.34 4.13 26.01
CA LEU A 38 1.07 2.87 26.00
C LEU A 38 0.14 1.68 25.72
N VAL A 39 -0.94 1.58 26.48
CA VAL A 39 -1.93 0.50 26.34
C VAL A 39 -2.61 0.57 24.96
N SER A 40 -2.92 1.77 24.48
CA SER A 40 -3.50 1.97 23.16
C SER A 40 -2.60 1.48 22.03
N ARG A 41 -1.27 1.63 22.16
CA ARG A 41 -0.32 1.13 21.16
C ARG A 41 -0.20 -0.40 21.19
N LEU A 42 -0.17 -0.99 22.39
CA LEU A 42 -0.07 -2.44 22.55
C LEU A 42 -1.30 -3.16 22.00
N LEU A 43 -2.48 -2.58 22.20
CA LEU A 43 -3.75 -3.19 21.79
C LEU A 43 -4.24 -2.72 20.42
N ALA A 44 -3.47 -1.89 19.70
CA ALA A 44 -3.86 -1.38 18.38
C ALA A 44 -4.07 -2.47 17.32
N VAL A 45 -3.46 -3.64 17.51
CA VAL A 45 -3.50 -4.77 16.56
C VAL A 45 -4.62 -5.75 16.91
N VAL A 46 -5.29 -5.57 18.04
CA VAL A 46 -6.38 -6.45 18.49
C VAL A 46 -7.70 -5.91 17.97
N GLU A 47 -8.46 -6.77 17.30
CA GLU A 47 -9.81 -6.46 16.79
C GLU A 47 -10.73 -5.99 17.94
N ASP A 48 -11.68 -5.10 17.63
CA ASP A 48 -12.63 -4.49 18.57
C ASP A 48 -12.05 -3.65 19.72
N THR A 49 -10.77 -3.25 19.62
CA THR A 49 -10.14 -2.35 20.58
C THR A 49 -10.06 -0.93 20.05
N SER A 50 -10.74 0.01 20.73
CA SER A 50 -10.68 1.44 20.39
C SER A 50 -10.01 2.25 21.50
N PRO A 51 -9.30 3.35 21.18
CA PRO A 51 -8.72 4.25 22.19
C PRO A 51 -9.74 4.80 23.18
N ALA A 52 -11.01 4.96 22.76
CA ALA A 52 -12.10 5.40 23.63
C ALA A 52 -12.54 4.32 24.61
N ARG A 53 -12.65 3.06 24.15
CA ARG A 53 -12.93 1.91 25.01
C ARG A 53 -11.84 1.72 26.06
N ILE A 54 -10.57 1.89 25.67
CA ILE A 54 -9.45 1.86 26.62
C ILE A 54 -9.55 3.00 27.64
N ALA A 55 -9.94 4.20 27.21
CA ALA A 55 -10.14 5.34 28.13
C ALA A 55 -11.26 5.06 29.14
N GLU A 56 -12.37 4.47 28.69
CA GLU A 56 -13.47 4.04 29.56
C GLU A 56 -13.00 3.01 30.59
N CYS A 57 -12.23 1.99 30.17
CA CYS A 57 -11.64 1.01 31.08
C CYS A 57 -10.68 1.63 32.11
N LEU A 58 -10.03 2.75 31.78
CA LEU A 58 -9.19 3.50 32.72
C LEU A 58 -9.98 4.44 33.65
N GLY A 59 -11.31 4.49 33.50
CA GLY A 59 -12.21 5.37 34.25
C GLY A 59 -12.12 6.83 33.80
N MET A 60 -11.86 7.06 32.52
CA MET A 60 -11.75 8.38 31.91
C MET A 60 -12.89 8.62 30.92
N ASP A 61 -13.19 9.89 30.64
CA ASP A 61 -14.26 10.29 29.71
C ASP A 61 -13.93 9.91 28.25
N ALA A 62 -14.61 8.88 27.75
CA ALA A 62 -14.42 8.30 26.42
C ALA A 62 -14.68 9.30 25.28
N ALA A 63 -15.61 10.26 25.45
CA ALA A 63 -16.00 11.21 24.41
C ALA A 63 -14.83 12.08 23.93
N ARG A 64 -13.95 12.46 24.87
CA ARG A 64 -12.75 13.26 24.59
C ARG A 64 -11.69 12.49 23.79
N PHE A 65 -11.67 11.16 23.90
CA PHE A 65 -10.71 10.31 23.19
C PHE A 65 -11.22 9.92 21.80
N HIS A 66 -12.53 9.87 21.58
CA HIS A 66 -13.09 9.79 20.23
C HIS A 66 -12.73 11.02 19.38
N GLN A 67 -12.95 12.22 19.90
CA GLN A 67 -12.61 13.46 19.18
C GLN A 67 -11.11 13.56 18.89
N ALA A 68 -10.25 13.13 19.82
CA ALA A 68 -8.80 13.12 19.63
C ALA A 68 -8.32 12.05 18.63
N ALA A 69 -8.97 10.89 18.56
CA ALA A 69 -8.69 9.87 17.55
C ALA A 69 -9.04 10.38 16.14
N LEU A 70 -10.25 10.90 15.98
CA LEU A 70 -10.73 11.50 14.72
C LEU A 70 -9.86 12.68 14.28
N ALA A 71 -9.40 13.52 15.21
CA ALA A 71 -8.51 14.64 14.91
C ALA A 71 -7.09 14.20 14.53
N ARG A 72 -6.58 13.09 15.09
CA ARG A 72 -5.28 12.53 14.69
C ARG A 72 -5.33 11.88 13.31
N GLU A 73 -6.47 11.29 12.95
CA GLU A 73 -6.76 10.84 11.59
C GLU A 73 -6.85 12.02 10.62
N ALA A 74 -7.36 13.18 11.04
CA ALA A 74 -7.44 14.38 10.20
C ALA A 74 -6.13 15.18 10.06
N VAL A 75 -5.20 15.11 11.03
CA VAL A 75 -3.97 15.94 11.07
C VAL A 75 -2.70 15.14 10.76
N GLY A 76 -2.76 13.81 10.80
CA GLY A 76 -1.68 12.95 10.30
C GLY A 76 -1.74 12.83 8.79
N GLY A 77 -0.98 13.69 8.07
CA GLY A 77 -0.89 13.72 6.62
C GLY A 77 -0.54 12.39 5.96
N ALA A 78 -1.55 11.56 5.76
CA ALA A 78 -1.67 10.61 4.67
C ALA A 78 -2.78 11.17 3.79
N GLY A 79 -2.42 11.90 2.74
CA GLY A 79 -3.41 12.31 1.75
C GLY A 79 -4.07 11.06 1.18
N ASP A 80 -5.40 11.00 1.23
CA ASP A 80 -6.29 10.08 0.48
C ASP A 80 -5.79 8.65 0.26
N LEU A 81 -4.96 8.12 1.16
CA LEU A 81 -4.53 6.74 1.13
C LEU A 81 -5.32 6.04 2.22
N PRO A 82 -6.35 5.24 1.86
CA PRO A 82 -7.05 4.44 2.84
C PRO A 82 -6.01 3.67 3.66
N SER A 83 -6.22 3.63 4.99
CA SER A 83 -5.38 2.84 5.88
C SER A 83 -5.18 1.47 5.26
N TYR A 84 -3.97 0.89 5.29
CA TYR A 84 -3.73 -0.44 4.73
C TYR A 84 -4.79 -1.46 5.19
N ALA A 85 -5.28 -1.32 6.43
CA ALA A 85 -6.37 -2.11 6.97
C ALA A 85 -7.74 -1.83 6.34
N GLU A 86 -8.07 -0.58 5.98
CA GLU A 86 -9.31 -0.20 5.28
C GLU A 86 -9.26 -0.55 3.79
N ALA A 87 -8.11 -0.34 3.14
CA ALA A 87 -7.86 -0.75 1.76
C ALA A 87 -7.86 -2.27 1.60
N ALA A 88 -7.32 -2.99 2.59
CA ALA A 88 -7.38 -4.45 2.64
C ALA A 88 -8.77 -4.95 3.06
N GLY A 89 -9.47 -4.23 3.94
CA GLY A 89 -10.77 -4.65 4.49
C GLY A 89 -11.95 -4.43 3.56
N ALA A 90 -11.88 -3.45 2.64
CA ALA A 90 -13.02 -3.10 1.78
C ALA A 90 -13.38 -4.18 0.76
N ASP A 91 -12.42 -5.00 0.30
CA ASP A 91 -12.73 -6.14 -0.55
C ASP A 91 -11.57 -7.15 -0.63
N ILE A 92 -11.33 -7.89 0.46
CA ILE A 92 -10.39 -9.03 0.46
C ILE A 92 -10.69 -9.97 -0.72
N SER A 93 -11.97 -10.17 -1.05
CA SER A 93 -12.40 -10.94 -2.22
C SER A 93 -11.92 -10.36 -3.55
N ALA A 94 -11.93 -9.05 -3.76
CA ALA A 94 -11.37 -8.43 -4.96
C ALA A 94 -9.84 -8.51 -5.05
N ILE A 95 -9.13 -8.59 -3.91
CA ILE A 95 -7.68 -8.85 -3.90
C ILE A 95 -7.39 -10.29 -4.39
N PHE A 96 -8.26 -11.24 -4.05
CA PHE A 96 -8.17 -12.63 -4.50
C PHE A 96 -8.77 -12.88 -5.89
N ASP A 97 -9.72 -12.05 -6.35
CA ASP A 97 -10.27 -12.15 -7.71
C ASP A 97 -9.29 -11.56 -8.74
N ARG A 98 -8.74 -12.46 -9.58
CA ARG A 98 -7.83 -12.11 -10.68
C ARG A 98 -8.45 -11.17 -11.71
N LYS A 99 -9.75 -11.23 -11.97
CA LYS A 99 -10.38 -10.32 -12.94
C LYS A 99 -10.56 -8.93 -12.34
N ALA A 100 -10.95 -8.85 -11.06
CA ALA A 100 -11.10 -7.58 -10.36
C ALA A 100 -9.75 -6.87 -10.15
N ARG A 101 -8.75 -7.59 -9.63
CA ARG A 101 -7.43 -7.03 -9.29
C ARG A 101 -6.66 -6.43 -10.47
N TRP A 102 -6.83 -6.97 -11.68
CA TRP A 102 -6.12 -6.52 -12.87
C TRP A 102 -7.03 -5.89 -13.92
N LYS A 103 -8.23 -5.44 -13.52
CA LYS A 103 -9.21 -4.81 -14.42
C LYS A 103 -8.64 -3.59 -15.16
N GLU A 104 -7.89 -2.77 -14.44
CA GLU A 104 -7.30 -1.52 -14.96
C GLU A 104 -5.89 -1.71 -15.52
N PHE A 105 -5.26 -2.86 -15.28
CA PHE A 105 -3.90 -3.12 -15.73
C PHE A 105 -3.87 -3.40 -17.23
N GLN A 106 -3.20 -2.50 -17.96
CA GLN A 106 -2.87 -2.70 -19.35
C GLN A 106 -1.45 -3.25 -19.47
N SER A 107 -1.30 -4.41 -20.11
CA SER A 107 0.02 -4.99 -20.36
C SER A 107 0.86 -4.06 -21.24
N THR A 108 2.03 -3.66 -20.74
CA THR A 108 3.03 -2.88 -21.50
C THR A 108 3.88 -3.75 -22.44
N LEU A 109 3.74 -5.08 -22.36
CA LEU A 109 4.47 -6.01 -23.22
C LEU A 109 3.95 -5.92 -24.67
N PRO A 110 4.85 -5.72 -25.67
CA PRO A 110 4.44 -5.48 -27.05
C PRO A 110 3.76 -6.68 -27.72
N GLY A 111 3.96 -7.92 -27.27
CA GLY A 111 3.33 -9.09 -27.90
C GLY A 111 4.21 -9.77 -28.94
N VAL A 112 3.62 -10.59 -29.82
CA VAL A 112 4.34 -11.41 -30.81
C VAL A 112 4.06 -10.92 -32.22
N LYS A 113 5.13 -10.58 -32.96
CA LYS A 113 5.03 -10.30 -34.39
C LYS A 113 4.78 -11.58 -35.18
N CYS A 114 3.71 -11.61 -35.96
CA CYS A 114 3.41 -12.68 -36.89
C CYS A 114 4.43 -12.73 -38.02
N LEU A 115 4.89 -13.92 -38.40
CA LEU A 115 5.84 -14.10 -39.50
C LEU A 115 5.18 -14.07 -40.88
N LYS A 116 3.87 -14.33 -40.99
CA LYS A 116 3.16 -14.32 -42.27
C LYS A 116 2.66 -12.94 -42.66
N CYS A 117 1.95 -12.25 -41.77
CA CYS A 117 1.36 -10.94 -42.06
C CYS A 117 2.09 -9.75 -41.41
N GLY A 118 3.07 -9.98 -40.54
CA GLY A 118 3.79 -8.91 -39.84
C GLY A 118 3.01 -8.24 -38.71
N GLU A 119 1.75 -8.59 -38.49
CA GLU A 119 0.88 -7.99 -37.48
C GLU A 119 1.29 -8.39 -36.05
N LEU A 120 1.06 -7.50 -35.08
CA LEU A 120 1.44 -7.70 -33.69
C LEU A 120 0.27 -8.31 -32.90
N SER A 121 0.44 -9.55 -32.42
CA SER A 121 -0.56 -10.24 -31.60
C SER A 121 -0.28 -10.02 -30.12
N SER A 122 -1.26 -9.50 -29.38
CA SER A 122 -1.10 -9.26 -27.94
C SER A 122 -0.98 -10.58 -27.15
N TRP A 123 -0.24 -10.55 -26.04
CA TRP A 123 -0.12 -11.72 -25.16
C TRP A 123 -1.45 -12.15 -24.55
N LYS A 124 -2.36 -11.20 -24.29
CA LYS A 124 -3.70 -11.49 -23.75
C LYS A 124 -4.49 -12.38 -24.72
N GLN A 125 -4.48 -12.06 -26.01
CA GLN A 125 -5.16 -12.85 -27.05
C GLN A 125 -4.54 -14.24 -27.21
N LEU A 126 -3.20 -14.33 -27.17
CA LEU A 126 -2.49 -15.60 -27.34
C LEU A 126 -2.61 -16.54 -26.14
N LEU A 127 -2.90 -16.03 -24.95
CA LEU A 127 -2.94 -16.82 -23.70
C LEU A 127 -4.36 -17.01 -23.15
N THR A 128 -5.39 -16.50 -23.83
CA THR A 128 -6.79 -16.69 -23.41
C THR A 128 -7.29 -18.08 -23.77
N PRO A 129 -7.62 -18.93 -22.78
CA PRO A 129 -8.17 -20.26 -23.01
C PRO A 129 -9.62 -20.24 -23.52
N GLU A 130 -10.33 -19.12 -23.37
CA GLU A 130 -11.73 -18.96 -23.81
C GLU A 130 -11.89 -19.11 -25.34
N GLN A 131 -10.83 -18.85 -26.11
CA GLN A 131 -10.81 -19.13 -27.56
C GLN A 131 -10.65 -20.62 -27.91
N LEU A 132 -10.22 -21.47 -26.96
CA LEU A 132 -10.12 -22.91 -27.14
C LEU A 132 -11.47 -23.62 -26.92
N SER A 133 -12.31 -23.08 -26.03
CA SER A 133 -13.61 -23.67 -25.70
C SER A 133 -14.71 -23.40 -26.73
N GLN A 134 -14.51 -22.47 -27.67
CA GLN A 134 -15.44 -22.22 -28.78
C GLN A 134 -15.00 -22.88 -30.09
N ALA A 135 -14.04 -23.81 -30.04
CA ALA A 135 -13.76 -24.67 -31.18
C ALA A 135 -14.94 -25.64 -31.37
N GLU A 136 -15.72 -25.39 -32.41
CA GLU A 136 -16.73 -26.32 -32.92
C GLU A 136 -16.14 -27.74 -33.01
N ALA A 137 -16.92 -28.73 -32.59
CA ALA A 137 -16.53 -30.13 -32.53
C ALA A 137 -15.83 -30.57 -33.83
N GLY A 138 -14.52 -30.81 -33.77
CA GLY A 138 -13.76 -31.46 -34.85
C GLY A 138 -12.58 -30.70 -35.45
N LYS A 139 -12.24 -29.47 -35.01
CA LYS A 139 -10.97 -28.83 -35.36
C LYS A 139 -10.11 -28.60 -34.12
N GLU A 140 -8.94 -29.24 -34.08
CA GLU A 140 -7.90 -28.98 -33.09
C GLU A 140 -7.51 -27.50 -33.16
N ALA A 141 -8.02 -26.69 -32.24
CA ALA A 141 -7.65 -25.29 -32.16
C ALA A 141 -6.21 -25.21 -31.67
N THR A 142 -5.29 -24.79 -32.54
CA THR A 142 -3.91 -24.53 -32.14
C THR A 142 -3.88 -23.30 -31.22
N PRO A 143 -3.44 -23.43 -29.96
CA PRO A 143 -3.58 -22.39 -28.93
C PRO A 143 -2.77 -21.11 -29.20
N PHE A 144 -1.94 -21.11 -30.23
CA PHE A 144 -1.07 -19.99 -30.60
C PHE A 144 -1.30 -19.60 -32.05
N CYS A 145 -2.31 -18.77 -32.31
CA CYS A 145 -2.60 -18.24 -33.63
C CYS A 145 -2.52 -16.73 -33.67
N CYS A 146 -2.09 -16.19 -34.81
CA CYS A 146 -2.21 -14.76 -35.08
C CYS A 146 -3.69 -14.36 -35.18
N GLY A 147 -4.09 -13.28 -34.51
CA GLY A 147 -5.47 -12.78 -34.55
C GLY A 147 -5.97 -12.39 -35.95
N SER A 148 -5.08 -11.95 -36.84
CA SER A 148 -5.46 -11.42 -38.16
C SER A 148 -5.44 -12.47 -39.27
N CYS A 149 -4.35 -13.26 -39.37
CA CYS A 149 -4.18 -14.24 -40.46
C CYS A 149 -4.38 -15.69 -40.03
N LYS A 150 -4.68 -15.95 -38.74
CA LYS A 150 -4.82 -17.29 -38.13
C LYS A 150 -3.63 -18.22 -38.36
N ALA A 151 -2.47 -17.66 -38.71
CA ALA A 151 -1.26 -18.44 -38.86
C ALA A 151 -0.76 -18.90 -37.49
N GLU A 152 -0.29 -20.14 -37.43
CA GLU A 152 0.31 -20.71 -36.23
C GLU A 152 1.57 -19.96 -35.83
N VAL A 153 1.63 -19.62 -34.56
CA VAL A 153 2.78 -19.04 -33.88
C VAL A 153 3.47 -20.16 -33.13
N ASN A 154 4.74 -20.42 -33.47
CA ASN A 154 5.51 -21.47 -32.80
C ASN A 154 5.58 -21.19 -31.28
N PRO A 155 5.16 -22.13 -30.41
CA PRO A 155 5.08 -21.92 -28.97
C PRO A 155 6.45 -21.68 -28.32
N ARG A 156 7.53 -22.29 -28.83
CA ARG A 156 8.89 -22.05 -28.33
C ARG A 156 9.35 -20.62 -28.65
N ARG A 157 9.01 -20.13 -29.84
CA ARG A 157 9.30 -18.74 -30.23
C ARG A 157 8.51 -17.77 -29.35
N ALA A 158 7.22 -18.04 -29.14
CA ALA A 158 6.38 -17.25 -28.24
C ALA A 158 6.98 -17.22 -26.82
N GLN A 159 7.33 -18.37 -26.25
CA GLN A 159 7.96 -18.45 -24.94
C GLN A 159 9.26 -17.64 -24.86
N ASN A 160 10.16 -17.80 -25.84
CA ASN A 160 11.42 -17.05 -25.87
C ASN A 160 11.20 -15.54 -25.96
N LEU A 161 10.28 -15.10 -26.82
CA LEU A 161 9.93 -13.69 -26.96
C LEU A 161 9.31 -13.13 -25.68
N PHE A 162 8.43 -13.90 -25.03
CA PHE A 162 7.82 -13.52 -23.76
C PHE A 162 8.89 -13.31 -22.68
N VAL A 163 9.82 -14.26 -22.54
CA VAL A 163 10.92 -14.17 -21.58
C VAL A 163 11.81 -12.97 -21.86
N VAL A 164 12.16 -12.70 -23.12
CA VAL A 164 12.98 -11.54 -23.50
C VAL A 164 12.27 -10.22 -23.16
N GLN A 165 10.97 -10.11 -23.46
CA GLN A 165 10.20 -8.91 -23.15
C GLN A 165 10.02 -8.71 -21.65
N LEU A 166 9.76 -9.78 -20.89
CA LEU A 166 9.68 -9.73 -19.43
C LEU A 166 11.00 -9.29 -18.80
N ARG A 167 12.13 -9.84 -19.26
CA ARG A 167 13.46 -9.43 -18.78
C ARG A 167 13.74 -7.96 -19.05
N ARG A 168 13.32 -7.45 -20.21
CA ARG A 168 13.43 -6.01 -20.52
C ARG A 168 12.61 -5.17 -19.56
N MET A 169 11.34 -5.50 -19.37
CA MET A 169 10.45 -4.80 -18.44
C MET A 169 11.00 -4.83 -17.01
N LEU A 170 11.50 -5.99 -16.55
CA LEU A 170 12.11 -6.11 -15.24
C LEU A 170 13.35 -5.24 -15.12
N LYS A 171 14.21 -5.21 -16.14
CA LYS A 171 15.39 -4.34 -16.16
C LYS A 171 14.98 -2.88 -16.05
N GLU A 172 14.04 -2.41 -16.87
CA GLU A 172 13.52 -1.04 -16.84
C GLU A 172 12.92 -0.67 -15.47
N HIS A 173 12.20 -1.60 -14.84
CA HIS A 173 11.70 -1.42 -13.47
C HIS A 173 12.83 -1.32 -12.44
N CYS A 174 13.84 -2.20 -12.55
CA CYS A 174 15.01 -2.20 -11.68
C CYS A 174 15.94 -0.99 -11.89
N GLU A 175 15.78 -0.21 -12.97
CA GLU A 175 16.50 1.06 -13.14
C GLU A 175 16.08 2.11 -12.09
N GLY A 176 14.94 1.93 -11.42
CA GLY A 176 14.57 2.71 -10.24
C GLY A 176 14.29 4.19 -10.53
N TRP A 177 13.77 4.49 -11.72
CA TRP A 177 13.40 5.86 -12.09
C TRP A 177 12.29 6.38 -11.17
N VAL A 178 12.54 7.53 -10.53
CA VAL A 178 11.58 8.25 -9.70
C VAL A 178 11.30 9.61 -10.35
N GLN A 179 10.02 10.00 -10.32
CA GLN A 179 9.56 11.30 -10.80
C GLN A 179 8.87 12.02 -9.64
N CYS A 180 9.18 13.32 -9.46
CA CYS A 180 8.49 14.14 -8.47
C CYS A 180 7.02 14.31 -8.87
N THR A 181 6.10 14.05 -7.94
CA THR A 181 4.66 14.23 -8.15
C THR A 181 4.22 15.68 -7.95
N ASP A 182 5.05 16.47 -7.25
CA ASP A 182 4.75 17.87 -6.97
C ASP A 182 5.43 18.76 -8.01
N GLN A 183 4.61 19.54 -8.71
CA GLN A 183 4.90 20.57 -9.72
C GLN A 183 4.81 20.10 -11.17
N ASP A 184 3.68 20.43 -11.81
CA ASP A 184 3.36 20.34 -13.25
C ASP A 184 4.36 21.06 -14.19
N GLN A 185 5.51 21.53 -13.70
CA GLN A 185 6.46 22.36 -14.43
C GLN A 185 7.90 21.84 -14.44
N PHE A 186 8.26 20.79 -13.67
CA PHE A 186 9.61 20.23 -13.69
C PHE A 186 9.61 18.70 -13.80
N VAL A 187 9.99 18.18 -14.97
CA VAL A 187 10.14 16.74 -15.27
C VAL A 187 11.58 16.31 -15.00
N GLU A 188 12.07 16.49 -13.77
CA GLU A 188 13.35 15.89 -13.39
C GLU A 188 13.11 14.42 -13.03
N LYS A 189 13.49 13.52 -13.95
CA LYS A 189 13.56 12.08 -13.68
C LYS A 189 14.93 11.78 -13.10
N THR A 190 14.96 11.18 -11.92
CA THR A 190 16.21 10.79 -11.25
C THR A 190 16.19 9.32 -10.87
N ARG A 191 17.37 8.69 -10.84
CA ARG A 191 17.59 7.35 -10.30
C ARG A 191 18.00 7.37 -8.81
N ARG A 192 18.13 8.57 -8.23
CA ARG A 192 18.52 8.76 -6.82
C ARG A 192 17.28 8.95 -5.96
N LEU A 193 17.09 8.07 -4.98
CA LEU A 193 16.10 8.26 -3.93
C LEU A 193 16.56 9.39 -3.02
N SER A 194 15.67 10.35 -2.72
CA SER A 194 15.96 11.47 -1.81
C SER A 194 16.05 11.02 -0.34
N ARG A 195 15.45 9.87 0.00
CA ARG A 195 15.57 9.16 1.29
C ARG A 195 15.51 7.64 1.08
N GLY A 196 16.40 6.89 1.74
CA GLY A 196 16.50 5.42 1.66
C GLY A 196 17.78 4.92 0.97
N GLN A 197 18.02 3.60 0.99
CA GLN A 197 19.12 2.99 0.24
C GLN A 197 18.76 2.91 -1.25
N ASN A 198 19.61 3.47 -2.11
CA ASN A 198 19.50 3.28 -3.55
C ASN A 198 19.69 1.79 -3.89
N MET A 199 18.69 1.19 -4.54
CA MET A 199 18.71 -0.23 -4.95
C MET A 199 19.73 -0.51 -6.07
N VAL A 200 20.34 0.52 -6.65
CA VAL A 200 21.32 0.41 -7.73
C VAL A 200 22.62 1.04 -7.25
N SER A 201 23.62 0.20 -6.92
CA SER A 201 25.00 0.67 -6.82
C SER A 201 25.53 0.90 -8.23
N GLU A 202 25.89 2.12 -8.58
CA GLU A 202 26.65 2.42 -9.80
C GLU A 202 28.00 1.70 -9.72
N ARG A 203 28.08 0.49 -10.25
CA ARG A 203 29.37 -0.09 -10.68
C ARG A 203 29.48 0.19 -12.17
N SER A 204 30.27 1.22 -12.46
CA SER A 204 30.80 1.58 -13.77
C SER A 204 31.67 0.46 -14.35
#